data_AF-A0A935PG07-F1
#
_entry.id   AF-A0A935PG07-F1
#
_cell.length_a   1.000
_cell.length_b   1.000
_cell.length_c   1.000
_cell.angle_alpha   90.00
_cell.angle_beta   90.00
_cell.angle_gamma   90.00
#
_symmetry.space_group_name_H-M   'P 1'
#
loop_
_entity.id
_entity.type
_entity.pdbx_description
1 polymer ?
#
loop_
_entity_poly.entity_id
_entity_poly.type
_entity_poly.pdbx_seq_one_letter_code
_entity_poly.pdbx_strand_id
1 'polypeptide(L)'
;MNLGKMFADSCSTYKDNRALVYENSRITFSEMDRAVNSLANRLKSMGIGKGDKAALMLPNTPEFPITYFACQKLGAVAVTLNVMSTSHELNTSSTTATRRRSSPRPSRRAASRRSGTGSPRAGTSC
;
A
#
# COMPACT_ATOMS: atom_id res chain seq x y z
N MET A 1 15.39 -5.54 6.51
CA MET A 1 15.89 -5.13 5.18
C MET A 1 14.74 -4.48 4.43
N ASN A 2 14.86 -3.21 4.00
CA ASN A 2 13.81 -2.47 3.29
C ASN A 2 14.36 -2.08 1.90
N LEU A 3 13.53 -2.13 0.86
CA LEU A 3 13.85 -1.70 -0.51
C LEU A 3 14.48 -0.30 -0.56
N GLY A 4 14.03 0.64 0.28
CA GLY A 4 14.63 1.98 0.35
C GLY A 4 16.10 1.97 0.83
N LYS A 5 16.48 1.01 1.68
CA LYS A 5 17.86 0.85 2.15
C LYS A 5 18.74 0.21 1.08
N MET A 6 18.25 -0.84 0.42
CA MET A 6 18.95 -1.47 -0.71
C MET A 6 19.21 -0.47 -1.84
N PHE A 7 18.24 0.41 -2.13
CA PHE A 7 18.42 1.48 -3.10
C PHE A 7 19.54 2.44 -2.70
N ALA A 8 19.58 2.88 -1.43
CA ALA A 8 20.63 3.77 -0.94
C ALA A 8 22.02 3.11 -1.00
N ASP A 9 22.12 1.83 -0.66
CA ASP A 9 23.37 1.06 -0.74
C ASP A 9 23.86 0.96 -2.20
N SER A 10 22.96 0.68 -3.14
CA SER A 10 23.25 0.69 -4.58
C SER A 10 23.67 2.08 -5.08
N CYS A 11 23.00 3.14 -4.61
CA CYS A 11 23.36 4.51 -4.97
C CYS A 11 24.75 4.90 -4.47
N SER A 12 25.14 4.42 -3.29
CA SER A 12 26.50 4.66 -2.76
C SER A 12 27.57 3.89 -3.53
N THR A 13 27.23 2.70 -4.03
CA THR A 13 28.17 1.80 -4.72
C THR A 13 28.38 2.20 -6.19
N TYR A 14 27.33 2.65 -6.86
CA TYR A 14 27.31 2.89 -8.31
C TYR A 14 26.95 4.33 -8.68
N LYS A 15 27.52 5.32 -7.96
CA LYS A 15 27.13 6.74 -8.04
C LYS A 15 27.08 7.32 -9.46
N ASP A 16 28.11 7.03 -10.26
CA ASP A 16 28.29 7.58 -11.61
C ASP A 16 27.62 6.72 -12.69
N ASN A 17 27.09 5.54 -12.31
CA ASN A 17 26.39 4.69 -13.25
C ASN A 17 25.00 5.26 -13.54
N ARG A 18 24.51 4.91 -14.73
CA ARG A 18 23.22 5.35 -15.24
C ARG A 18 22.13 4.52 -14.58
N ALA A 19 21.27 5.17 -13.82
CA ALA A 19 20.15 4.53 -13.12
C ALA A 19 18.88 4.49 -13.98
N LEU A 20 18.63 5.56 -14.74
CA LEU A 20 17.44 5.73 -15.56
C LEU A 20 17.79 6.35 -16.91
N VAL A 21 17.18 5.81 -17.96
CA VAL A 21 17.22 6.36 -19.32
C VAL A 21 15.78 6.56 -19.74
N TYR A 22 15.41 7.82 -19.99
CA TYR A 22 14.09 8.20 -20.45
C TYR A 22 14.26 9.13 -21.65
N GLU A 23 13.85 8.68 -22.84
CA GLU A 23 14.10 9.34 -24.11
C GLU A 23 15.59 9.74 -24.26
N ASN A 24 15.87 11.05 -24.38
CA ASN A 24 17.23 11.59 -24.47
C ASN A 24 17.86 11.89 -23.10
N SER A 25 17.07 11.82 -22.03
CA SER A 25 17.47 12.13 -20.66
C SER A 25 18.08 10.92 -19.96
N ARG A 26 19.11 11.22 -19.18
CA ARG A 26 20.06 10.25 -18.64
C ARG A 26 20.28 10.61 -17.18
N ILE A 27 19.76 9.82 -16.26
CA ILE A 27 19.83 10.10 -14.83
C ILE A 27 20.78 9.09 -14.19
N THR A 28 21.78 9.60 -13.49
CA THR A 28 22.73 8.80 -12.69
C THR A 28 22.13 8.38 -11.36
N PHE A 29 22.72 7.37 -10.71
CA PHE A 29 22.31 6.98 -9.35
C PHE A 29 22.46 8.13 -8.34
N SER A 30 23.48 8.98 -8.48
CA SER A 30 23.65 10.14 -7.60
C SER A 30 22.54 11.17 -7.76
N GLU A 31 22.15 11.50 -8.99
CA GLU A 31 21.05 12.42 -9.26
C GLU A 31 19.71 11.85 -8.79
N MET A 32 19.50 10.54 -9.01
CA MET A 32 18.30 9.85 -8.56
C MET A 32 18.20 9.84 -7.04
N ASP A 33 19.28 9.55 -6.29
CA ASP A 33 19.25 9.59 -4.83
C ASP A 33 18.98 10.99 -4.29
N ARG A 34 19.56 12.04 -4.90
CA ARG A 34 19.26 13.44 -4.56
C ARG A 34 17.78 13.76 -4.75
N ALA A 35 17.21 13.39 -5.89
CA ALA A 35 15.80 13.61 -6.19
C ALA A 35 14.88 12.85 -5.21
N VAL A 36 15.19 11.58 -4.95
CA VAL A 36 14.46 10.73 -4.00
C VAL A 36 14.52 11.31 -2.59
N ASN A 37 15.69 11.76 -2.12
CA ASN A 37 15.84 12.35 -0.79
C ASN A 37 15.07 13.67 -0.66
N SER A 38 15.15 14.53 -1.68
CA SER A 38 14.40 15.80 -1.70
C SER A 38 12.90 15.55 -1.61
N LEU A 39 12.39 14.62 -2.42
CA LEU A 39 10.98 14.26 -2.42
C LEU A 39 10.56 13.61 -1.08
N ALA A 40 11.34 12.68 -0.55
CA ALA A 40 11.07 12.05 0.74
C ALA A 40 10.97 13.09 1.87
N ASN A 41 11.88 14.08 1.90
CA ASN A 41 11.82 15.16 2.88
C ASN A 41 10.55 16.01 2.71
N ARG A 42 10.14 16.29 1.47
CA ARG A 42 8.90 17.01 1.20
C ARG A 42 7.66 16.22 1.63
N LEU A 43 7.58 14.93 1.29
CA LEU A 43 6.49 14.04 1.71
C LEU A 43 6.41 13.94 3.24
N LYS A 44 7.56 13.85 3.92
CA LYS A 44 7.65 13.88 5.39
C LYS A 44 7.12 15.19 5.97
N SER A 45 7.42 16.33 5.34
CA SER A 45 6.89 17.63 5.77
C SER A 45 5.37 17.76 5.60
N MET A 46 4.77 16.98 4.70
CA MET A 46 3.32 16.87 4.52
C MET A 46 2.68 15.85 5.49
N GLY A 47 3.46 15.26 6.40
CA GLY A 47 2.97 14.34 7.42
C GLY A 47 2.94 12.86 7.00
N ILE A 48 3.45 12.51 5.82
CA ILE A 48 3.51 11.12 5.36
C ILE A 48 4.64 10.39 6.09
N GLY A 49 4.31 9.27 6.72
CA GLY A 49 5.24 8.47 7.50
C GLY A 49 5.05 6.96 7.34
N LYS A 50 5.61 6.24 8.29
CA LYS A 50 5.61 4.78 8.29
C LYS A 50 4.20 4.24 8.44
N GLY A 51 3.79 3.40 7.49
CA GLY A 51 2.47 2.76 7.50
C GLY A 51 1.36 3.54 6.79
N ASP A 52 1.63 4.78 6.37
CA ASP A 52 0.72 5.54 5.52
C ASP A 52 0.73 4.97 4.10
N LYS A 53 -0.39 5.16 3.39
CA LYS A 53 -0.56 4.65 2.03
C LYS A 53 -0.60 5.82 1.06
N ALA A 54 0.39 5.90 0.19
CA ALA A 54 0.48 6.93 -0.83
C ALA A 54 0.01 6.36 -2.16
N ALA A 55 -1.10 6.87 -2.70
CA ALA A 55 -1.56 6.52 -4.03
C ALA A 55 -0.71 7.25 -5.07
N LEU A 56 -0.03 6.49 -5.93
CA LEU A 56 0.80 7.00 -7.01
C LEU A 56 0.05 6.82 -8.32
N MET A 57 -0.41 7.94 -8.90
CA MET A 57 -1.06 7.97 -10.20
C MET A 57 -0.18 8.77 -11.16
N LEU A 58 0.88 8.12 -11.65
CA LEU A 58 1.90 8.73 -12.50
C LEU A 58 2.09 7.89 -13.76
N PRO A 59 2.31 8.51 -14.94
CA PRO A 59 2.68 7.79 -16.15
C PRO A 59 4.09 7.19 -16.00
N ASN A 60 4.47 6.27 -16.89
CA ASN A 60 5.79 5.64 -16.90
C ASN A 60 6.89 6.63 -17.32
N THR A 61 7.21 7.52 -16.38
CA THR A 61 8.10 8.67 -16.47
C THR A 61 9.12 8.57 -15.33
N PRO A 62 10.30 9.21 -15.40
CA PRO A 62 11.33 9.08 -14.36
C PRO A 62 10.86 9.50 -12.95
N GLU A 63 9.79 10.29 -12.86
CA GLU A 63 9.13 10.70 -11.62
C GLU A 63 8.50 9.51 -10.88
N PHE A 64 8.03 8.48 -11.60
CA PHE A 64 7.43 7.29 -11.01
C PHE A 64 8.41 6.52 -10.10
N PRO A 65 9.58 6.06 -10.58
CA PRO A 65 10.54 5.36 -9.72
C PRO A 65 11.08 6.28 -8.61
N ILE A 66 11.27 7.58 -8.86
CA ILE A 66 11.69 8.53 -7.83
C ILE A 66 10.67 8.58 -6.68
N THR A 67 9.39 8.70 -7.02
CA THR A 67 8.30 8.76 -6.03
C THR A 67 8.13 7.45 -5.29
N TYR A 68 8.26 6.32 -5.98
CA TYR A 68 8.20 4.99 -5.39
C TYR A 68 9.30 4.80 -4.33
N PHE A 69 10.57 5.10 -4.65
CA PHE A 69 11.67 4.97 -3.70
C PHE A 69 11.58 5.98 -2.55
N ALA A 70 11.04 7.17 -2.79
CA ALA A 70 10.79 8.16 -1.73
C ALA A 70 9.79 7.64 -0.70
N CYS A 71 8.69 7.02 -1.13
CA CYS A 71 7.73 6.37 -0.24
C CYS A 71 8.38 5.23 0.56
N GLN A 72 9.16 4.38 -0.10
CA GLN A 72 9.83 3.24 0.56
C GLN A 72 10.87 3.68 1.58
N LYS A 73 11.58 4.80 1.34
CA LYS A 73 12.49 5.42 2.31
C LYS A 73 11.76 5.93 3.55
N LEU A 74 10.54 6.45 3.42
CA LEU A 74 9.71 6.87 4.55
C LEU A 74 9.02 5.69 5.27
N GLY A 75 9.05 4.49 4.67
CA GLY A 75 8.30 3.35 5.16
C GLY A 75 6.79 3.46 4.90
N ALA A 76 6.40 4.32 3.96
CA ALA A 76 5.04 4.42 3.45
C ALA A 76 4.80 3.34 2.39
N VAL A 77 3.56 2.87 2.27
CA VAL A 77 3.15 1.89 1.26
C VAL A 77 2.75 2.63 -0.01
N ALA A 78 3.55 2.48 -1.07
CA ALA A 78 3.21 3.00 -2.39
C ALA A 78 2.12 2.12 -3.04
N VAL A 79 0.97 2.71 -3.36
CA VAL A 79 -0.12 2.06 -4.10
C VAL A 79 -0.11 2.63 -5.50
N THR A 80 0.42 1.86 -6.45
CA THR A 80 0.52 2.28 -7.86
C THR A 80 -0.83 2.11 -8.54
N LEU A 81 -1.44 3.22 -8.93
CA LEU A 81 -2.68 3.26 -9.71
C LEU A 81 -2.33 3.54 -11.16
N ASN A 82 -2.85 2.72 -12.08
CA ASN A 82 -2.65 2.97 -13.49
C ASN A 82 -3.41 4.24 -13.91
N VAL A 83 -2.73 5.15 -14.62
CA VAL A 83 -3.30 6.42 -15.07
C VAL A 83 -4.42 6.22 -16.09
N MET A 84 -4.44 5.08 -16.77
CA MET A 84 -5.47 4.66 -17.73
C MET A 84 -6.63 3.88 -17.08
N SER A 85 -6.64 3.70 -15.75
CA SER A 85 -7.73 2.97 -15.09
C SER A 85 -9.00 3.80 -15.06
N THR A 86 -10.07 3.21 -15.59
CA THR A 86 -11.44 3.73 -15.57
C THR A 86 -11.91 4.01 -14.13
N SER A 87 -12.70 5.06 -13.92
CA SER A 87 -13.12 5.59 -12.61
C SER A 87 -13.70 4.56 -11.63
N HIS A 88 -14.25 3.45 -12.13
CA HIS A 88 -14.81 2.37 -11.32
C HIS A 88 -13.74 1.53 -10.60
N GLU A 89 -12.55 1.39 -11.17
CA GLU A 89 -11.42 0.66 -10.57
C GLU A 89 -10.65 1.49 -9.54
N LEU A 90 -10.64 2.83 -9.72
CA LEU A 90 -10.00 3.76 -8.79
C LEU A 90 -10.70 3.76 -7.42
N ASN A 91 -12.04 3.69 -7.40
CA ASN A 91 -12.82 3.59 -6.16
C ASN A 91 -12.57 2.28 -5.41
N THR A 92 -12.40 1.17 -6.14
CA THR A 92 -12.13 -0.14 -5.54
C THR A 92 -10.72 -0.20 -4.92
N SER A 93 -9.73 0.37 -5.61
CA SER A 93 -8.34 0.40 -5.14
C SER A 93 -8.14 1.34 -3.94
N SER A 94 -8.75 2.52 -3.95
CA SER A 94 -8.70 3.48 -2.83
C SER A 94 -9.47 2.98 -1.59
N THR A 95 -10.60 2.28 -1.78
CA THR A 95 -11.35 1.63 -0.69
C THR A 95 -10.58 0.47 -0.07
N THR A 96 -9.92 -0.36 -0.89
CA THR A 96 -9.10 -1.48 -0.40
C THR A 96 -7.84 -0.98 0.32
N ALA A 97 -7.22 0.08 -0.19
CA ALA A 97 -6.11 0.74 0.48
C ALA A 97 -6.54 1.33 1.83
N THR A 98 -7.71 1.94 1.96
CA THR A 98 -8.12 2.60 3.22
C THR A 98 -8.69 1.65 4.28
N ARG A 99 -8.81 0.34 4.02
CA ARG A 99 -9.29 -0.62 5.01
C ARG A 99 -8.27 -0.84 6.14
N ARG A 100 -8.24 0.13 7.07
CA ARG A 100 -7.72 0.01 8.42
C ARG A 100 -8.45 -1.19 9.03
N ARG A 101 -7.73 -2.27 9.32
CA ARG A 101 -8.25 -3.42 10.07
C ARG A 101 -8.49 -2.95 11.52
N SER A 102 -9.56 -2.20 11.74
CA SER A 102 -10.14 -1.95 13.06
C SER A 102 -11.58 -2.39 13.02
N SER A 103 -11.79 -3.70 12.94
CA SER A 103 -12.99 -4.32 13.48
C SER A 103 -12.56 -5.37 14.50
N PRO A 104 -13.07 -5.32 15.75
CA PRO A 104 -12.78 -6.36 16.73
C PRO A 104 -13.35 -7.68 16.20
N ARG A 105 -12.55 -8.74 16.21
CA ARG A 105 -13.08 -10.10 16.02
C ARG A 105 -14.18 -10.31 17.07
N PRO A 106 -15.42 -10.70 16.70
CA PRO A 106 -16.34 -11.19 17.70
C PRO A 106 -15.74 -12.48 18.25
N SER A 107 -15.44 -12.47 19.55
CA SER A 107 -14.92 -13.60 20.29
C SER A 107 -15.93 -14.74 20.21
N ARG A 108 -15.61 -15.76 19.43
CA ARG A 108 -16.33 -17.03 19.42
C ARG A 108 -16.00 -17.76 20.73
N ARG A 109 -16.78 -17.50 21.77
CA ARG A 109 -16.78 -18.22 23.06
C ARG A 109 -18.26 -18.39 23.47
N ALA A 110 -18.93 -19.45 23.03
CA ALA A 110 -18.99 -20.79 23.65
C ALA A 110 -19.81 -20.84 24.95
N ALA A 111 -21.03 -21.40 24.86
CA ALA A 111 -21.78 -22.18 25.87
C ALA A 111 -23.16 -22.50 25.25
N SER A 112 -23.52 -23.71 24.79
CA SER A 112 -23.75 -24.98 25.54
C SER A 112 -24.71 -24.74 26.72
N ARG A 113 -25.96 -25.22 26.73
CA ARG A 113 -26.42 -26.62 26.92
C ARG A 113 -27.96 -26.64 26.70
N ARG A 114 -28.54 -27.61 25.97
CA ARG A 114 -29.27 -28.83 26.47
C ARG A 114 -30.37 -28.50 27.51
N SER A 115 -31.59 -29.04 27.52
CA SER A 115 -32.28 -30.15 26.84
C SER A 115 -33.64 -30.38 27.55
N GLY A 116 -34.61 -31.03 26.89
CA GLY A 116 -35.77 -31.69 27.51
C GLY A 116 -37.09 -30.93 27.37
N THR A 117 -38.28 -31.53 27.23
CA THR A 117 -38.75 -32.92 27.42
C THR A 117 -40.27 -32.93 27.15
N GLY A 118 -40.81 -33.95 26.45
CA GLY A 118 -42.23 -34.39 26.48
C GLY A 118 -43.25 -33.41 25.86
N SER A 119 -44.41 -33.80 25.32
CA SER A 119 -45.23 -35.02 25.43
C SER A 119 -46.36 -34.94 24.36
N PRO A 120 -47.30 -35.91 24.23
CA PRO A 120 -47.78 -36.38 22.93
C PRO A 120 -49.31 -36.27 22.68
N ARG A 121 -49.71 -36.67 21.46
CA ARG A 121 -50.98 -37.31 21.06
C ARG A 121 -52.29 -36.50 20.95
N ALA A 122 -53.02 -36.91 19.89
CA ALA A 122 -54.46 -37.11 19.74
C ALA A 122 -55.31 -35.96 19.18
N GLY A 123 -56.16 -36.29 18.20
CA GLY A 123 -57.38 -35.53 17.92
C GLY A 123 -57.85 -35.53 16.48
N THR A 124 -58.77 -36.43 16.17
CA THR A 124 -59.60 -36.59 14.97
C THR A 124 -60.53 -35.40 14.68
N SER A 125 -61.18 -35.41 13.50
CA SER A 125 -62.36 -34.61 13.02
C SER A 125 -62.04 -33.24 12.41
N CYS A 126 -62.63 -32.78 11.30
CA CYS A 126 -63.85 -33.13 10.56
C CYS A 126 -63.58 -33.13 9.04
#